data_AF-A0A8I0FVH1-F1
#
_entry.id   AF-A0A8I0FVH1-F1
#
_cell.length_a   1.000
_cell.length_b   1.000
_cell.length_c   1.000
_cell.angle_alpha   90.00
_cell.angle_beta   90.00
_cell.angle_gamma   90.00
#
_symmetry.space_group_name_H-M   'P 1'
#
loop_
_entity.id
_entity.type
_entity.pdbx_description
1 polymer ?
#
loop_
_entity_poly.entity_id
_entity_poly.type
_entity_poly.pdbx_seq_one_letter_code
_entity_poly.pdbx_strand_id
1 'polypeptide(L)'
;MTHRARIGALAAGLALALGPLAAPAAHADRPTTSEPCATQTTQVERAEAQLAKVNAVFAKQQAKVKKAKKEVRQADTASEKRKAVKKLKVAKDRRTKVAKTKKAQVQRVAKAKARLAKCLANQPAA
;
A
#
# COMPACT_ATOMS: atom_id res chain seq x y z
N MET A 1 -64.12 31.82 -30.17
CA MET A 1 -63.36 32.96 -29.61
C MET A 1 -62.01 32.46 -29.14
N THR A 2 -60.96 32.83 -29.88
CA THR A 2 -59.63 33.33 -29.42
C THR A 2 -59.37 33.32 -27.89
N HIS A 3 -58.23 32.96 -27.30
CA HIS A 3 -56.80 33.05 -27.62
C HIS A 3 -56.02 31.93 -26.86
N ARG A 4 -55.04 31.21 -27.41
CA ARG A 4 -53.66 31.58 -27.84
C ARG A 4 -52.67 31.82 -26.66
N ALA A 5 -51.87 30.78 -26.42
CA ALA A 5 -50.40 30.75 -26.29
C ALA A 5 -49.66 31.56 -25.19
N ARG A 6 -48.87 30.82 -24.40
CA ARG A 6 -47.45 31.07 -24.03
C ARG A 6 -46.79 29.67 -23.96
N ILE A 7 -45.87 29.20 -24.82
CA ILE A 7 -44.54 29.67 -25.28
C ILE A 7 -43.60 29.92 -24.07
N GLY A 8 -42.42 29.31 -23.93
CA GLY A 8 -41.57 28.51 -24.83
C GLY A 8 -40.62 27.58 -24.04
N ALA A 9 -40.10 26.49 -24.62
CA ALA A 9 -39.05 26.38 -25.66
C ALA A 9 -37.66 26.25 -24.98
N LEU A 10 -36.71 25.33 -25.27
CA LEU A 10 -36.39 24.30 -26.28
C LEU A 10 -35.57 23.20 -25.54
N ALA A 11 -35.33 21.95 -25.95
CA ALA A 11 -35.30 21.22 -27.22
C ALA A 11 -35.52 19.70 -26.88
N ALA A 12 -36.36 18.89 -27.52
CA ALA A 12 -36.28 18.29 -28.87
C ALA A 12 -34.84 17.92 -29.32
N GLY A 13 -34.49 16.68 -29.64
CA GLY A 13 -35.29 15.47 -29.76
C GLY A 13 -34.46 14.26 -30.18
N LEU A 14 -35.16 13.11 -30.19
CA LEU A 14 -35.12 11.99 -31.14
C LEU A 14 -33.75 11.40 -31.51
N ALA A 15 -33.41 10.21 -31.04
CA ALA A 15 -33.89 8.89 -31.52
C ALA A 15 -32.93 8.25 -32.53
N LEU A 16 -32.38 7.11 -32.10
CA LEU A 16 -32.09 5.89 -32.86
C LEU A 16 -31.34 6.03 -34.19
N ALA A 17 -30.02 5.83 -34.13
CA ALA A 17 -29.29 5.16 -35.19
C ALA A 17 -28.72 3.85 -34.63
N LEU A 18 -29.29 2.72 -35.06
CA LEU A 18 -28.63 1.41 -34.99
C LEU A 18 -27.35 1.50 -35.80
N GLY A 19 -26.20 1.42 -35.14
CA GLY A 19 -24.91 1.19 -35.76
C GLY A 19 -24.12 0.21 -34.89
N PRO A 20 -23.48 -0.82 -35.45
CA PRO A 20 -22.67 -1.74 -34.67
C PRO A 20 -21.45 -0.97 -34.18
N LEU A 21 -21.50 -0.46 -32.95
CA LEU A 21 -20.32 0.04 -32.26
C LEU A 21 -19.48 -1.18 -31.87
N ALA A 22 -18.77 -1.71 -32.87
CA ALA A 22 -17.40 -2.11 -32.69
C ALA A 22 -16.67 -0.91 -32.09
N ALA A 23 -16.68 -0.81 -30.76
CA ALA A 23 -15.64 -0.11 -30.05
C ALA A 23 -14.44 -1.06 -30.03
N PRO A 24 -13.40 -0.87 -30.87
CA PRO A 24 -12.14 -1.48 -30.55
C PRO A 24 -11.73 -0.87 -29.20
N ALA A 25 -11.43 -1.76 -28.27
CA ALA A 25 -10.85 -1.41 -27.00
C ALA A 25 -9.71 -0.41 -27.24
N ALA A 26 -9.83 0.79 -26.68
CA ALA A 26 -8.69 1.65 -26.41
C ALA A 26 -7.85 1.01 -25.29
N HIS A 27 -7.32 -0.19 -25.54
CA HIS A 27 -6.08 -0.60 -24.93
C HIS A 27 -5.01 0.09 -25.75
N ALA A 28 -4.46 1.13 -25.13
CA ALA A 28 -3.24 1.81 -25.51
C ALA A 28 -2.25 0.86 -26.20
N ASP A 29 -1.59 1.40 -27.23
CA ASP A 29 -0.25 1.01 -27.68
C ASP A 29 0.37 -0.08 -26.82
N ARG A 30 0.42 -1.30 -27.36
CA ARG A 30 1.29 -2.34 -26.82
C ARG A 30 2.69 -1.74 -26.72
N PRO A 31 3.30 -1.63 -25.53
CA PRO A 31 4.75 -1.62 -25.49
C PRO A 31 5.17 -3.04 -25.88
N THR A 32 5.40 -3.25 -27.17
CA THR A 32 6.28 -4.32 -27.62
C THR A 32 7.61 -4.12 -26.88
N THR A 33 8.10 -5.16 -26.22
CA THR A 33 9.39 -5.21 -25.49
C THR A 33 9.52 -4.39 -24.19
N SER A 34 8.55 -4.48 -23.27
CA SER A 34 8.94 -4.45 -21.84
C SER A 34 9.23 -5.88 -21.42
N GLU A 35 10.44 -6.19 -20.93
CA GLU A 35 10.79 -7.52 -20.46
C GLU A 35 9.66 -8.10 -19.59
N PRO A 36 9.16 -9.30 -19.90
CA PRO A 36 7.88 -9.79 -19.40
C PRO A 36 7.78 -9.83 -17.87
N CYS A 37 8.90 -9.73 -17.14
CA CYS A 37 8.96 -9.72 -15.68
C CYS A 37 9.64 -8.50 -15.01
N ALA A 38 10.04 -7.46 -15.75
CA ALA A 38 10.76 -6.31 -15.17
C ALA A 38 9.99 -5.58 -14.06
N THR A 39 8.66 -5.52 -14.20
CA THR A 39 7.77 -4.92 -13.19
C THR A 39 7.80 -5.72 -11.88
N GLN A 40 7.80 -7.05 -11.96
CA GLN A 40 7.82 -7.95 -10.81
C GLN A 40 9.17 -7.89 -10.09
N THR A 41 10.27 -7.78 -10.84
CA THR A 41 11.62 -7.53 -10.28
C THR A 41 11.64 -6.23 -9.49
N THR A 42 11.15 -5.13 -10.08
CA THR A 42 11.03 -3.83 -9.41
C THR A 42 10.16 -3.90 -8.14
N GLN A 43 9.08 -4.69 -8.16
CA GLN A 43 8.22 -4.89 -6.98
C GLN A 43 8.94 -5.64 -5.86
N VAL A 44 9.77 -6.65 -6.19
CA VAL A 44 10.59 -7.36 -5.20
C VAL A 44 11.60 -6.39 -4.57
N GLU A 45 12.35 -5.63 -5.37
CA GLU A 45 13.33 -4.66 -4.87
C GLU A 45 12.68 -3.61 -3.96
N ARG A 46 11.54 -3.04 -4.37
CA ARG A 46 10.78 -2.09 -3.53
C ARG A 46 10.34 -2.74 -2.22
N ALA A 47 9.86 -3.98 -2.27
CA ALA A 47 9.41 -4.69 -1.07
C ALA A 47 10.58 -4.98 -0.10
N GLU A 48 11.76 -5.31 -0.63
CA GLU A 48 12.99 -5.54 0.14
C GLU A 48 13.53 -4.23 0.74
N ALA A 49 13.55 -3.14 -0.01
CA ALA A 49 13.92 -1.83 0.49
C ALA A 49 13.00 -1.38 1.64
N GLN A 50 11.69 -1.63 1.53
CA GLN A 50 10.74 -1.36 2.61
C GLN A 50 10.95 -2.28 3.82
N LEU A 51 11.33 -3.54 3.61
CA LEU A 51 11.70 -4.45 4.70
C LEU A 51 12.93 -3.93 5.47
N ALA A 52 13.95 -3.43 4.77
CA ALA A 52 15.11 -2.80 5.38
C ALA A 52 14.73 -1.58 6.24
N LYS A 53 13.85 -0.71 5.74
CA LYS A 53 13.33 0.44 6.50
C LYS A 53 12.60 0.00 7.77
N VAL A 54 11.70 -0.97 7.68
CA VAL A 54 10.94 -1.48 8.84
C VAL A 54 11.87 -2.17 9.84
N ASN A 55 12.92 -2.87 9.38
CA ASN A 55 13.95 -3.43 10.25
C ASN A 55 14.70 -2.35 11.04
N ALA A 56 15.09 -1.25 10.39
CA ALA A 56 15.74 -0.13 11.06
C ALA A 56 14.80 0.52 12.10
N VAL A 57 13.53 0.70 11.79
CA VAL A 57 12.53 1.20 12.76
C VAL A 57 12.38 0.22 13.93
N PHE A 58 12.33 -1.08 13.68
CA PHE A 58 12.24 -2.10 14.73
C PHE A 58 13.44 -2.05 15.68
N ALA A 59 14.67 -1.94 15.14
CA ALA A 59 15.88 -1.76 15.94
C ALA A 59 15.82 -0.49 16.81
N LYS A 60 15.37 0.63 16.25
CA LYS A 60 15.14 1.87 17.01
C LYS A 60 14.12 1.67 18.14
N GLN A 61 13.04 0.91 17.93
CA GLN A 61 12.08 0.63 18.99
C GLN A 61 12.66 -0.30 20.08
N GLN A 62 13.50 -1.26 19.72
CA GLN A 62 14.20 -2.08 20.72
C GLN A 62 15.10 -1.21 21.61
N ALA A 63 15.86 -0.28 21.02
CA ALA A 63 16.68 0.66 21.75
C ALA A 63 15.83 1.54 22.70
N LYS A 64 14.68 2.03 22.25
CA LYS A 64 13.73 2.79 23.10
C LYS A 64 13.20 1.96 24.27
N VAL A 65 12.87 0.68 24.07
CA VAL A 65 12.47 -0.22 25.16
C VAL A 65 13.63 -0.43 26.14
N LYS A 66 14.86 -0.61 25.66
CA LYS A 66 16.05 -0.74 26.52
C LYS A 66 16.28 0.52 27.35
N LYS A 67 16.14 1.71 26.73
CA LYS A 67 16.23 3.00 27.43
C LYS A 67 15.14 3.14 28.50
N ALA A 68 13.87 2.90 28.14
CA ALA A 68 12.77 2.97 29.10
C ALA A 68 12.91 1.96 30.26
N LYS A 69 13.48 0.77 30.03
CA LYS A 69 13.83 -0.16 31.10
C LYS A 69 14.89 0.41 32.06
N LYS A 70 15.89 1.13 31.54
CA LYS A 70 16.89 1.81 32.37
C LYS A 70 16.26 2.95 33.18
N GLU A 71 15.41 3.77 32.56
CA GLU A 71 14.68 4.85 33.24
C GLU A 71 13.82 4.31 34.40
N VAL A 72 13.17 3.14 34.25
CA VAL A 72 12.44 2.50 35.35
C VAL A 72 13.36 2.07 36.50
N ARG A 73 14.59 1.63 36.19
CA ARG A 73 15.57 1.19 37.20
C ARG A 73 16.23 2.35 37.93
N GLN A 74 16.39 3.49 37.26
CA GLN A 74 17.02 4.71 37.78
C GLN A 74 16.05 5.67 38.45
N ALA A 75 14.74 5.37 38.43
CA ALA A 75 13.75 6.23 39.06
C ALA A 75 13.75 6.00 40.58
N ASP A 76 14.12 7.04 41.33
CA ASP A 76 14.29 6.97 42.77
C ASP A 76 12.97 7.19 43.52
N THR A 77 12.08 8.02 42.96
CA THR A 77 10.77 8.27 43.58
C THR A 77 9.66 7.37 43.03
N ALA A 78 8.66 7.09 43.85
CA ALA A 78 7.49 6.31 43.43
C ALA A 78 6.73 6.96 42.25
N SER A 79 6.66 8.30 42.23
CA SER A 79 6.02 9.06 41.16
C SER A 79 6.77 8.91 39.83
N GLU A 80 8.09 9.04 39.85
CA GLU A 80 8.93 8.87 38.65
C GLU A 80 8.90 7.44 38.15
N LYS A 81 8.94 6.45 39.06
CA LYS A 81 8.85 5.04 38.70
C LYS A 81 7.52 4.73 38.01
N ARG A 82 6.39 5.26 38.51
CA ARG A 82 5.08 5.14 37.84
C ARG A 82 5.10 5.74 36.43
N LYS A 83 5.68 6.93 36.26
CA LYS A 83 5.83 7.58 34.93
C LYS A 83 6.72 6.76 33.99
N ALA A 84 7.86 6.26 34.48
CA ALA A 84 8.79 5.43 33.72
C ALA A 84 8.17 4.08 33.30
N VAL A 85 7.37 3.45 34.16
CA VAL A 85 6.64 2.22 33.84
C VAL A 85 5.60 2.46 32.74
N LYS A 86 4.85 3.57 32.80
CA LYS A 86 3.94 3.98 31.72
C LYS A 86 4.68 4.16 30.39
N LYS A 87 5.82 4.86 30.41
CA LYS A 87 6.69 5.02 29.22
C LYS A 87 7.18 3.67 28.68
N LEU A 88 7.59 2.76 29.56
CA LEU A 88 8.02 1.41 29.18
C LEU A 88 6.88 0.62 28.53
N LYS A 89 5.66 0.69 29.05
CA LYS A 89 4.48 0.05 28.46
C LYS A 89 4.24 0.58 27.03
N VAL A 90 4.19 1.90 26.86
CA VAL A 90 4.03 2.53 25.55
C VAL A 90 5.15 2.13 24.57
N ALA A 91 6.40 2.07 25.03
CA ALA A 91 7.53 1.64 24.20
C ALA A 91 7.41 0.18 23.77
N LYS A 92 6.99 -0.72 24.68
CA LYS A 92 6.72 -2.13 24.36
C LYS A 92 5.59 -2.27 23.34
N ASP A 93 4.50 -1.54 23.51
CA ASP A 93 3.35 -1.57 22.61
C ASP A 93 3.73 -1.10 21.20
N ARG A 94 4.47 0.02 21.10
CA ARG A 94 5.01 0.51 19.83
C ARG A 94 5.94 -0.50 19.16
N ARG A 95 6.85 -1.13 19.93
CA ARG A 95 7.71 -2.21 19.42
C ARG A 95 6.88 -3.37 18.87
N THR A 96 5.84 -3.80 19.58
CA THR A 96 4.96 -4.90 19.14
C THR A 96 4.21 -4.54 17.86
N LYS A 97 3.70 -3.31 17.73
CA LYS A 97 3.07 -2.83 16.48
C LYS A 97 4.06 -2.90 15.31
N VAL A 98 5.28 -2.39 15.49
CA VAL A 98 6.31 -2.46 14.45
C VAL A 98 6.72 -3.91 14.14
N ALA A 99 6.75 -4.81 15.13
CA ALA A 99 7.00 -6.23 14.89
C ALA A 99 5.93 -6.86 13.98
N LYS A 100 4.65 -6.52 14.20
CA LYS A 100 3.55 -6.97 13.32
C LYS A 100 3.71 -6.41 11.91
N THR A 101 4.04 -5.13 11.77
CA THR A 101 4.34 -4.51 10.46
C THR A 101 5.51 -5.20 9.76
N LYS A 102 6.58 -5.52 10.49
CA LYS A 102 7.73 -6.28 9.96
C LYS A 102 7.29 -7.64 9.44
N LYS A 103 6.50 -8.39 10.21
CA LYS A 103 5.97 -9.70 9.78
C LYS A 103 5.13 -9.58 8.51
N ALA A 104 4.25 -8.59 8.44
CA ALA A 104 3.46 -8.32 7.23
C ALA A 104 4.35 -7.97 6.03
N GLN A 105 5.42 -7.19 6.24
CA GLN A 105 6.36 -6.84 5.17
C GLN A 105 7.15 -8.05 4.67
N VAL A 106 7.58 -8.95 5.55
CA VAL A 106 8.21 -10.23 5.16
C VAL A 106 7.26 -11.05 4.27
N GLN A 107 5.98 -11.13 4.62
CA GLN A 107 4.99 -11.82 3.80
C GLN A 107 4.78 -11.14 2.44
N ARG A 108 4.81 -9.80 2.38
CA ARG A 108 4.72 -9.06 1.12
C ARG A 108 5.92 -9.33 0.21
N VAL A 109 7.13 -9.37 0.77
CA VAL A 109 8.34 -9.77 0.02
C VAL A 109 8.20 -11.20 -0.51
N ALA A 110 7.77 -12.14 0.32
CA ALA A 110 7.55 -13.53 -0.10
C ALA A 110 6.54 -13.63 -1.26
N LYS A 111 5.42 -12.89 -1.18
CA LYS A 111 4.42 -12.83 -2.25
C LYS A 111 4.95 -12.18 -3.53
N ALA A 112 5.76 -11.12 -3.43
CA ALA A 112 6.39 -10.49 -4.58
C ALA A 112 7.35 -11.45 -5.28
N LYS A 113 8.16 -12.19 -4.51
CA LYS A 113 9.05 -13.24 -5.04
C LYS A 113 8.26 -14.37 -5.71
N ALA A 114 7.15 -14.81 -5.13
CA ALA A 114 6.28 -15.80 -5.74
C ALA A 114 5.66 -15.31 -7.07
N ARG A 115 5.27 -14.03 -7.16
CA ARG A 115 4.78 -13.43 -8.41
C ARG A 115 5.86 -13.35 -9.47
N LEU A 116 7.09 -12.98 -9.09
CA LEU A 116 8.23 -12.99 -9.99
C LEU A 116 8.51 -14.40 -10.51
N ALA A 117 8.58 -15.40 -9.62
CA ALA A 117 8.78 -16.80 -10.00
C ALA A 117 7.69 -17.30 -10.98
N LYS A 118 6.42 -16.98 -10.72
CA LYS A 118 5.32 -17.32 -11.62
C LYS A 118 5.45 -16.61 -12.98
N CYS A 119 5.91 -15.36 -12.99
CA CYS A 119 6.15 -14.64 -14.22
C CYS A 119 7.27 -15.29 -15.04
N LEU A 120 8.40 -15.62 -14.40
CA LEU A 120 9.53 -16.29 -15.05
C LEU A 120 9.13 -17.66 -15.61
N ALA A 121 8.33 -18.44 -14.87
CA ALA A 121 7.83 -19.73 -15.32
C ALA A 121 6.86 -19.66 -16.51
N ASN A 122 6.20 -18.51 -16.71
CA ASN A 122 5.29 -18.27 -17.82
C ASN A 122 5.96 -17.55 -18.99
N GLN A 123 7.28 -17.29 -18.91
CA GLN A 123 8.00 -16.76 -20.07
C GLN A 123 8.05 -17.85 -21.15
N PRO A 124 7.68 -17.53 -22.40
CA PRO A 124 7.89 -18.47 -23.49
C PRO A 124 9.39 -18.79 -23.56
N ALA A 125 9.72 -20.07 -23.49
CA ALA A 125 11.06 -20.53 -23.81
C ALA A 125 11.38 -20.04 -25.24
N ALA A 126 12.48 -19.30 -25.38
CA ALA A 126 12.96 -18.84 -26.67
C ALA A 126 13.30 -20.02 -27.58
#